data_AF-A0A7X8PP40-F1
#
_entry.id   AF-A0A7X8PP40-F1
#
_cell.length_a   1.000
_cell.length_b   1.000
_cell.length_c   1.000
_cell.angle_alpha   90.00
_cell.angle_beta   90.00
_cell.angle_gamma   90.00
#
_symmetry.space_group_name_H-M   'P 1'
#
loop_
_entity.id
_entity.type
_entity.pdbx_description
1 polymer ?
#
loop_
_entity_poly.entity_id
_entity_poly.type
_entity_poly.pdbx_seq_one_letter_code
_entity_poly.pdbx_strand_id
1 'polypeptide(L)'
;MSFVGAILAAVIFAIAGFLSFSTGTAWGTFGILIPIVVLVAQSIDPTSGSELVIISLSATLAGSVFGDHSSPISDTTVLSSAGAGCIHIEHVYTQLPYSAVVAVCAFIGYIIASFSYSLLHSFSSALVLMLLLIALLHKRQIKFAKA
;
A
#
# COMPACT_ATOMS: atom_id res chain seq x y z
N MET A 1 -6.74 1.21 23.00
CA MET A 1 -5.74 1.67 22.01
C MET A 1 -5.83 3.18 21.88
N SER A 2 -4.70 3.89 21.78
CA SER A 2 -4.67 5.33 21.55
C SER A 2 -5.07 5.67 20.10
N PHE A 3 -5.52 6.90 19.85
CA PHE A 3 -5.79 7.37 18.48
C PHE A 3 -4.57 7.21 17.56
N VAL A 4 -3.37 7.45 18.10
CA VAL A 4 -2.10 7.29 17.39
C VAL A 4 -1.90 5.85 16.93
N GLY A 5 -2.14 4.87 17.82
CA GLY A 5 -2.05 3.45 17.45
C GLY A 5 -3.04 3.04 16.35
N ALA A 6 -4.21 3.67 16.31
CA ALA A 6 -5.25 3.36 15.33
C ALA A 6 -4.91 3.73 13.89
N ILE A 7 -4.13 4.79 13.68
CA ILE A 7 -3.75 5.26 12.35
C ILE A 7 -2.30 4.90 11.99
N LEU A 8 -1.55 4.35 12.93
CA LEU A 8 -0.10 4.14 12.81
C LEU A 8 0.25 3.32 11.56
N ALA A 9 -0.39 2.17 11.37
CA ALA A 9 -0.09 1.30 10.23
C ALA A 9 -0.42 1.96 8.89
N ALA A 10 -1.53 2.70 8.80
CA ALA A 10 -1.91 3.41 7.58
C ALA A 10 -0.92 4.55 7.25
N VAL A 11 -0.46 5.28 8.26
CA VAL A 11 0.59 6.31 8.10
C VAL A 11 1.91 5.68 7.66
N ILE A 12 2.32 4.57 8.26
CA ILE A 12 3.53 3.83 7.88
C ILE A 12 3.42 3.32 6.44
N PHE A 13 2.27 2.79 6.02
CA PHE A 13 2.01 2.40 4.63
C PHE A 13 2.22 3.57 3.67
N ALA A 14 1.68 4.75 3.99
CA ALA A 14 1.81 5.94 3.15
C ALA A 14 3.27 6.44 3.07
N ILE A 15 3.99 6.46 4.20
CA ILE A 15 5.41 6.84 4.24
C ILE A 15 6.26 5.85 3.45
N ALA A 16 6.04 4.55 3.65
CA ALA A 16 6.74 3.49 2.92
C ALA A 16 6.48 3.56 1.42
N GLY A 17 5.23 3.78 1.02
CA GLY A 17 4.87 3.98 -0.39
C GLY A 17 5.54 5.19 -1.00
N PHE A 18 5.51 6.34 -0.33
CA PHE A 18 6.13 7.55 -0.82
C PHE A 18 7.67 7.43 -0.92
N LEU A 19 8.30 6.87 0.11
CA LEU A 19 9.75 6.65 0.14
C LEU A 19 10.20 5.68 -0.96
N SER A 20 9.49 4.57 -1.12
CA SER A 20 9.79 3.56 -2.13
C SER A 20 9.52 4.07 -3.54
N PHE A 21 8.43 4.83 -3.75
CA PHE A 21 8.16 5.51 -5.02
C PHE A 21 9.29 6.46 -5.41
N SER A 22 9.79 7.24 -4.43
CA SER A 22 10.83 8.25 -4.66
C SER A 22 12.23 7.65 -4.84
N THR A 23 12.51 6.50 -4.25
CA THR A 23 13.81 5.82 -4.33
C THR A 23 13.86 4.73 -5.39
N GLY A 24 12.70 4.24 -5.85
CA GLY A 24 12.59 3.17 -6.84
C GLY A 24 12.99 1.78 -6.29
N THR A 25 12.88 1.55 -4.97
CA THR A 25 13.26 0.26 -4.38
C THR A 25 12.44 -0.12 -3.14
N ALA A 26 11.77 -1.27 -3.21
CA ALA A 26 11.11 -1.85 -2.05
C ALA A 26 12.12 -2.32 -0.98
N TRP A 27 13.19 -2.99 -1.39
CA TRP A 27 14.18 -3.55 -0.46
C TRP A 27 14.97 -2.48 0.30
N GLY A 28 15.34 -1.39 -0.36
CA GLY A 28 15.98 -0.25 0.31
C GLY A 28 15.05 0.37 1.37
N THR A 29 13.76 0.52 1.01
CA THR A 29 12.74 1.04 1.92
C THR A 29 12.51 0.11 3.12
N PHE A 30 12.50 -1.21 2.92
CA PHE A 30 12.42 -2.19 4.02
C PHE A 30 13.59 -2.04 4.99
N GLY A 31 14.82 -1.98 4.46
CA GLY A 31 16.03 -1.84 5.27
C GLY A 31 16.02 -0.58 6.15
N ILE A 32 15.47 0.53 5.63
CA ILE A 32 15.33 1.78 6.38
C ILE A 32 14.21 1.68 7.41
N LEU A 33 13.02 1.24 7.00
CA LEU A 33 11.80 1.40 7.81
C LEU A 33 11.59 0.29 8.83
N ILE A 34 11.96 -0.96 8.57
CA ILE A 34 11.74 -2.08 9.51
C ILE A 34 12.27 -1.77 10.93
N PRO A 35 13.55 -1.37 11.13
CA PRO A 35 14.04 -1.11 12.48
C PRO A 35 13.31 0.06 13.17
N ILE A 36 12.95 1.11 12.41
CA ILE A 36 12.24 2.28 12.93
C ILE A 36 10.82 1.90 13.35
N VAL A 37 10.10 1.18 12.47
CA VAL A 37 8.70 0.80 12.65
C VAL A 37 8.53 -0.13 13.85
N VAL A 38 9.45 -1.08 14.04
CA VAL A 38 9.43 -1.98 15.21
C VAL A 38 9.52 -1.17 16.51
N LEU A 39 10.50 -0.26 16.61
CA LEU A 39 10.69 0.57 17.80
C LEU A 39 9.48 1.47 18.08
N VAL A 40 8.95 2.11 17.03
CA VAL A 40 7.79 2.99 17.14
C VAL A 40 6.55 2.22 17.58
N ALA A 41 6.23 1.10 16.93
CA ALA A 41 5.06 0.30 17.26
C ALA A 41 5.12 -0.26 18.69
N GLN A 42 6.29 -0.74 19.14
CA GLN A 42 6.49 -1.23 20.52
C GLN A 42 6.33 -0.12 21.57
N SER A 43 6.74 1.11 21.25
CA SER A 43 6.60 2.24 22.17
C SER A 43 5.15 2.73 22.31
N ILE A 44 4.36 2.63 21.23
CA ILE A 44 2.95 3.06 21.21
C ILE A 44 2.03 2.03 21.84
N ASP A 45 2.33 0.75 21.67
CA ASP A 45 1.53 -0.36 22.19
C ASP A 45 2.39 -1.39 22.91
N PRO A 46 2.88 -1.06 24.13
CA PRO A 46 3.73 -1.94 24.90
C PRO A 46 2.98 -3.12 25.54
N THR A 47 1.64 -3.11 25.52
CA THR A 47 0.80 -4.01 26.33
C THR A 47 0.00 -5.01 25.51
N SER A 48 -0.40 -4.68 24.28
CA SER A 48 -1.34 -5.52 23.48
C SER A 48 -0.66 -6.66 22.71
N GLY A 49 0.52 -7.09 23.11
CA GLY A 49 1.29 -8.10 22.38
C GLY A 49 1.83 -7.57 21.06
N SER A 50 2.64 -8.36 20.36
CA SER A 50 3.36 -7.96 19.15
C SER A 50 2.45 -7.69 17.93
N GLU A 51 1.14 -7.55 18.12
CA GLU A 51 0.13 -7.42 17.07
C GLU A 51 0.30 -6.12 16.27
N LEU A 52 0.40 -4.97 16.95
CA LEU A 52 0.61 -3.69 16.26
C LEU A 52 1.94 -3.66 15.51
N VAL A 53 2.97 -4.35 16.03
CA VAL A 53 4.27 -4.51 15.37
C VAL A 53 4.10 -5.30 14.07
N ILE A 54 3.41 -6.44 14.10
CA ILE A 54 3.15 -7.26 12.91
C ILE A 54 2.35 -6.49 11.87
N ILE A 55 1.30 -5.76 12.29
CA ILE A 55 0.47 -4.97 11.37
C ILE A 55 1.29 -3.84 10.75
N SER A 56 2.10 -3.13 11.54
CA SER A 56 2.93 -2.01 11.06
C SER A 56 4.06 -2.49 10.15
N LEU A 57 4.66 -3.64 10.44
CA LEU A 57 5.61 -4.30 9.53
C LEU A 57 4.93 -4.70 8.22
N SER A 58 3.75 -5.32 8.30
CA SER A 58 2.97 -5.67 7.11
C SER A 58 2.66 -4.43 6.26
N ALA A 59 2.29 -3.32 6.90
CA ALA A 59 2.05 -2.04 6.25
C ALA A 59 3.30 -1.46 5.58
N THR A 60 4.46 -1.59 6.22
CA THR A 60 5.76 -1.22 5.64
C THR A 60 6.04 -2.02 4.37
N LEU A 61 5.81 -3.33 4.44
CA LEU A 61 6.04 -4.23 3.30
C LEU A 61 5.13 -3.88 2.13
N ALA A 62 3.81 -3.78 2.38
CA ALA A 62 2.84 -3.47 1.34
C ALA A 62 3.02 -2.07 0.75
N GLY A 63 3.30 -1.07 1.61
CA GLY A 63 3.53 0.30 1.16
C GLY A 63 4.75 0.38 0.24
N SER A 64 5.87 -0.23 0.64
CA SER A 64 7.07 -0.16 -0.20
C SER A 64 6.91 -0.89 -1.53
N VAL A 65 6.20 -2.03 -1.57
CA VAL A 65 5.90 -2.73 -2.83
C VAL A 65 5.04 -1.86 -3.76
N PHE A 66 4.01 -1.21 -3.21
CA PHE A 66 3.18 -0.27 -3.97
C PHE A 66 4.03 0.86 -4.58
N GLY A 67 4.90 1.48 -3.77
CA GLY A 67 5.75 2.57 -4.22
C GLY A 67 6.71 2.14 -5.32
N ASP A 68 7.38 1.00 -5.13
CA ASP A 68 8.35 0.43 -6.08
C ASP A 68 7.71 0.13 -7.44
N HIS A 69 6.57 -0.58 -7.41
CA HIS A 69 5.81 -0.94 -8.62
C HIS A 69 5.30 0.28 -9.40
N SER A 70 5.02 1.38 -8.70
CA SER A 70 4.47 2.60 -9.31
C SER A 70 5.57 3.58 -9.75
N SER A 71 6.81 3.36 -9.36
CA SER A 71 7.91 4.30 -9.58
C SER A 71 8.45 4.25 -11.01
N PRO A 72 8.63 5.40 -11.69
CA PRO A 72 9.27 5.48 -13.00
C PRO A 72 10.79 5.28 -12.98
N ILE A 73 11.40 5.12 -11.79
CA ILE A 73 12.85 4.91 -11.67
C ILE A 73 13.19 3.55 -11.06
N SER A 74 12.18 2.72 -10.77
CA SER A 74 12.41 1.38 -10.22
C SER A 74 12.98 0.42 -11.26
N ASP A 75 13.99 -0.36 -10.86
CA ASP A 75 14.56 -1.44 -11.67
C ASP A 75 13.47 -2.46 -12.10
N THR A 76 12.50 -2.72 -11.23
CA THR A 76 11.40 -3.65 -11.51
C THR A 76 10.47 -3.11 -12.59
N THR A 77 10.14 -1.82 -12.54
CA THR A 77 9.33 -1.12 -13.54
C THR A 77 10.06 -1.05 -14.88
N VAL A 78 11.36 -0.74 -14.87
CA VAL A 78 12.21 -0.70 -16.07
C VAL A 78 12.24 -2.07 -16.74
N LEU A 79 12.55 -3.13 -15.98
CA LEU A 79 12.58 -4.50 -16.50
C LEU A 79 11.20 -5.00 -16.96
N SER A 80 10.12 -4.62 -16.27
CA SER A 80 8.76 -4.96 -16.69
C SER A 80 8.39 -4.31 -18.03
N SER A 81 8.70 -3.02 -18.19
CA SER A 81 8.46 -2.31 -19.46
C SER A 81 9.29 -2.87 -20.62
N ALA A 82 10.56 -3.21 -20.38
CA ALA A 82 11.42 -3.84 -21.36
C ALA A 82 10.93 -5.24 -21.74
N GLY A 83 10.52 -6.06 -20.76
CA GLY A 83 9.94 -7.38 -20.99
C GLY A 83 8.59 -7.35 -21.73
N ALA A 84 7.80 -6.28 -21.54
CA ALA A 84 6.56 -6.04 -22.26
C ALA A 84 6.75 -5.43 -23.66
N GLY A 85 7.96 -4.98 -23.99
CA GLY A 85 8.28 -4.35 -25.28
C GLY A 85 7.58 -3.00 -25.51
N CYS A 86 7.22 -2.28 -24.44
CA CYS A 86 6.53 -1.00 -24.52
C CYS A 86 7.40 0.16 -24.04
N ILE A 87 6.98 1.39 -24.36
CA ILE A 87 7.67 2.59 -23.92
C ILE A 87 7.54 2.69 -22.39
N HIS A 88 8.67 2.85 -21.69
CA HIS A 88 8.73 2.82 -20.24
C HIS A 88 7.72 3.75 -19.56
N ILE A 89 7.63 5.01 -20.02
CA ILE A 89 6.72 5.96 -19.39
C ILE A 89 5.24 5.63 -19.66
N GLU A 90 4.93 5.00 -20.80
CA GLU A 90 3.56 4.52 -21.09
C GLU A 90 3.18 3.35 -20.18
N HIS A 91 4.12 2.44 -19.90
CA HIS A 91 3.93 1.41 -18.88
C HIS A 91 3.59 2.03 -17.53
N VAL A 92 4.38 2.99 -17.05
CA VAL A 92 4.13 3.66 -15.77
C VAL A 92 2.75 4.34 -15.74
N TYR A 93 2.43 5.15 -16.75
CA TYR A 93 1.15 5.85 -16.81
C TYR A 93 -0.05 4.92 -16.85
N THR A 94 0.08 3.77 -17.49
CA THR A 94 -0.99 2.78 -17.53
C THR A 94 -1.13 2.02 -16.21
N GLN A 95 -0.04 1.74 -15.49
CA GLN A 95 -0.07 1.03 -14.20
C GLN A 95 -0.52 1.90 -13.02
N LEU A 96 -0.11 3.17 -12.98
CA LEU A 96 -0.35 4.08 -11.84
C LEU A 96 -1.82 4.14 -11.38
N PRO A 97 -2.83 4.21 -12.27
CA PRO A 97 -4.23 4.22 -11.84
C PRO A 97 -4.68 2.90 -11.21
N TYR A 98 -4.18 1.75 -11.68
CA TYR A 98 -4.51 0.44 -11.10
C TYR A 98 -3.86 0.27 -9.74
N SER A 99 -2.57 0.60 -9.63
CA SER A 99 -1.84 0.49 -8.35
C SER A 99 -2.41 1.45 -7.30
N ALA A 100 -2.82 2.66 -7.69
CA ALA A 100 -3.46 3.62 -6.79
C ALA A 100 -4.79 3.12 -6.21
N VAL A 101 -5.63 2.43 -7.00
CA VAL A 101 -6.88 1.83 -6.49
C VAL A 101 -6.56 0.80 -5.40
N VAL A 102 -5.58 -0.08 -5.64
CA VAL A 102 -5.15 -1.08 -4.66
C VAL A 102 -4.57 -0.41 -3.42
N ALA A 103 -3.77 0.65 -3.59
CA ALA A 103 -3.16 1.38 -2.47
C ALA A 103 -4.21 2.04 -1.56
N VAL A 104 -5.26 2.64 -2.13
CA VAL A 104 -6.37 3.21 -1.35
C VAL A 104 -7.10 2.12 -0.56
N CYS A 105 -7.33 0.96 -1.17
CA CYS A 105 -7.96 -0.18 -0.49
C CYS A 105 -7.10 -0.70 0.67
N ALA A 106 -5.80 -0.86 0.43
CA ALA A 106 -4.83 -1.29 1.44
C ALA A 106 -4.73 -0.29 2.59
N PHE A 107 -4.69 1.02 2.29
CA PHE A 107 -4.65 2.07 3.31
C PHE A 107 -5.84 1.98 4.27
N ILE A 108 -7.06 1.83 3.76
CA ILE A 108 -8.26 1.65 4.59
C ILE A 108 -8.22 0.32 5.35
N GLY A 109 -7.76 -0.75 4.69
CA GLY A 109 -7.52 -2.04 5.33
C GLY A 109 -6.60 -1.93 6.55
N TYR A 110 -5.49 -1.19 6.45
CA TYR A 110 -4.56 -0.99 7.56
C TYR A 110 -5.12 -0.15 8.71
N ILE A 111 -6.01 0.81 8.44
CA ILE A 111 -6.76 1.49 9.51
C ILE A 111 -7.59 0.44 10.28
N ILE A 112 -8.34 -0.39 9.55
CA ILE A 112 -9.20 -1.42 10.16
C ILE A 112 -8.38 -2.50 10.87
N ALA A 113 -7.22 -2.86 10.33
CA ALA A 113 -6.28 -3.79 10.95
C ALA A 113 -5.83 -3.27 12.32
N SER A 114 -5.38 -2.01 12.39
CA SER A 114 -4.97 -1.39 13.63
C SER A 114 -6.11 -1.33 14.66
N PHE A 115 -7.35 -1.05 14.26
CA PHE A 115 -8.48 -1.03 15.19
C PHE A 115 -8.93 -2.40 15.69
N SER A 116 -8.95 -3.40 14.81
CA SER A 116 -9.55 -4.72 15.10
C SER A 116 -8.56 -5.77 15.56
N TYR A 117 -7.26 -5.54 15.35
CA TYR A 117 -6.18 -6.53 15.47
C TYR A 117 -6.49 -7.87 14.77
N SER A 118 -7.33 -7.83 13.74
CA SER A 118 -7.86 -9.02 13.10
C SER A 118 -7.59 -9.01 11.61
N LEU A 119 -6.86 -10.04 11.16
CA LEU A 119 -6.54 -10.24 9.75
C LEU A 119 -7.80 -10.32 8.89
N LEU A 120 -8.83 -11.04 9.36
CA LEU A 120 -10.06 -11.26 8.59
C LEU A 120 -10.80 -9.94 8.35
N HIS A 121 -10.95 -9.09 9.38
CA HIS A 121 -11.63 -7.80 9.24
C HIS A 121 -10.89 -6.86 8.28
N SER A 122 -9.56 -6.77 8.44
CA SER A 122 -8.70 -6.00 7.53
C SER A 122 -8.83 -6.49 6.08
N PHE A 123 -8.65 -7.79 5.86
CA PHE A 123 -8.66 -8.37 4.52
C PHE A 123 -10.04 -8.26 3.85
N SER A 124 -11.11 -8.61 4.56
CA SER A 124 -12.47 -8.51 4.05
C SER A 124 -12.84 -7.06 3.71
N SER A 125 -12.47 -6.09 4.54
CA SER A 125 -12.76 -4.68 4.26
C SER A 125 -12.03 -4.17 3.02
N ALA A 126 -10.74 -4.47 2.86
CA ALA A 126 -9.97 -4.11 1.67
C ALA A 126 -10.51 -4.78 0.40
N LEU A 127 -10.89 -6.07 0.48
CA LEU A 127 -11.45 -6.82 -0.64
C LEU A 127 -12.82 -6.26 -1.09
N VAL A 128 -13.72 -6.01 -0.13
CA VAL A 128 -15.05 -5.44 -0.43
C VAL A 128 -14.90 -4.06 -1.06
N LEU A 129 -14.02 -3.22 -0.51
CA LEU A 129 -13.76 -1.90 -1.06
C LEU A 129 -13.17 -1.96 -2.47
N MET A 130 -12.25 -2.89 -2.72
CA MET A 130 -11.67 -3.09 -4.05
C MET A 130 -12.72 -3.50 -5.07
N LEU A 131 -13.57 -4.49 -4.75
CA LEU A 131 -14.67 -4.91 -5.63
C LEU A 131 -15.66 -3.78 -5.91
N LEU A 132 -15.98 -2.99 -4.88
CA LEU A 132 -16.86 -1.83 -5.00
C LEU A 132 -16.25 -0.75 -5.92
N LEU A 133 -14.97 -0.40 -5.73
CA LEU A 133 -14.29 0.58 -6.57
C LEU A 133 -14.20 0.12 -8.02
N ILE A 134 -13.88 -1.16 -8.26
CA ILE A 134 -13.86 -1.74 -9.61
C ILE A 134 -15.24 -1.65 -10.25
N ALA A 135 -16.31 -2.03 -9.53
CA ALA A 135 -17.67 -1.95 -10.05
C ALA A 135 -18.10 -0.51 -10.37
N LEU A 136 -17.73 0.46 -9.53
CA LEU A 136 -17.99 1.88 -9.77
C LEU A 136 -17.22 2.42 -10.98
N LEU A 137 -15.94 2.11 -11.08
CA LEU A 137 -15.09 2.53 -12.21
C LEU A 137 -15.60 1.93 -13.53
N HIS A 138 -15.99 0.65 -13.52
CA HIS A 138 -16.59 -0.01 -14.68
C HIS A 138 -17.91 0.65 -15.10
N LYS A 139 -18.81 0.93 -14.16
CA LYS A 139 -20.06 1.66 -14.45
C LYS A 139 -19.80 3.06 -15.01
N ARG A 140 -18.80 3.77 -14.48
CA ARG A 140 -18.41 5.09 -15.01
C ARG A 140 -17.90 4.96 -16.45
N GLN A 141 -17.05 3.98 -16.75
CA GLN A 141 -16.54 3.76 -18.11
C GLN A 141 -17.65 3.48 -19.12
N ILE A 142 -18.62 2.62 -18.78
CA ILE A 142 -19.77 2.35 -19.66
C ILE A 142 -20.58 3.62 -19.91
N LYS A 143 -20.78 4.46 -18.88
CA LYS A 143 -21.53 5.71 -19.03
C LYS A 143 -20.79 6.70 -19.94
N PHE A 144 -19.47 6.82 -19.81
CA PHE A 144 -18.65 7.67 -20.70
C PHE A 144 -18.66 7.16 -22.14
N ALA A 145 -18.62 5.84 -22.37
CA ALA A 145 -18.65 5.27 -23.73
C ALA A 145 -20.00 5.48 -24.46
N LYS A 146 -21.06 5.87 -23.74
CA LYS A 146 -22.39 6.13 -24.29
C LYS A 146 -22.70 7.62 -24.48
N ALA A 147 -21.83 8.52 -24.01
CA ALA A 147 -21.96 9.97 -24.14
C ALA A 147 -21.15 10.47 -25.34
#